data_AF-K1ZUV2-F1
#
_entry.id   AF-K1ZUV2-F1
#
_cell.length_a   1.000
_cell.length_b   1.000
_cell.length_c   1.000
_cell.angle_alpha   90.00
_cell.angle_beta   90.00
_cell.angle_gamma   90.00
#
_symmetry.space_group_name_H-M   'P 1'
#
loop_
_entity.id
_entity.type
_entity.pdbx_description
1 polymer ?
#
loop_
_entity_poly.entity_id
_entity_poly.type
_entity_poly.pdbx_seq_one_letter_code
_entity_poly.pdbx_strand_id
1 'polypeptide(L)'
;MAENYKPAARIPTATYRLQFNAGFTFADATRIIGYLNDLGISDVYASSYLAAKEGSVHGYDVVNQTVLNKEVGDEQSHLAMVEELKRHGMGHILDFVPNHMCIESGENLWWMDVLENGMSSPYAHFFDIDWEPVKKELTGKVLLPLLGDQYGKVLESGGLQLIFKEGAFFVQVYALQIPLEPRSYLQILQYRLDALKEKFPAEAAPVEELLSIETALQHLPLATEQDPEKMGERHREKEIIKKRLWQLCHESPEVAAFIADNVKSFNGSKGDPRSFDLMDKLLRDQAYRLSYWRVATEEINYRRFFDINGLAAIRMEDQAVYDLTHTLLFRLIREGKVTGVRIDHVDGLYDPVSYLQNLQKSSYFQLRQAGSTFPADNGEEKKEALEKEYNALLETDPCYKPFYAVVEKILMKGELLPDQWPVFGTTGYDFLNSLNGIFVATEKAKQMDRLYDRFVKWGGDFPDLVYEKKKLVMQVSLSGERNMLAHQLNNIAEQDRLTRDFTLNSLARAISEVIACFPVYRTYANSASVRDKDVQYIEAAVYKAKRRNPAISGSVFDFVRDVL
;
A
#
# COMPACT_ATOMS: atom_id res chain seq x y z
N MET A 1 -9.66 -38.96 -18.55
CA MET A 1 -9.60 -37.76 -19.42
C MET A 1 -9.10 -36.54 -18.63
N ALA A 2 -7.93 -36.61 -17.97
CA ALA A 2 -7.45 -35.51 -17.10
C ALA A 2 -5.97 -35.13 -17.28
N GLU A 3 -5.24 -35.71 -18.24
CA GLU A 3 -3.81 -35.37 -18.47
C GLU A 3 -3.60 -34.23 -19.49
N ASN A 4 -4.63 -33.80 -20.23
CA ASN A 4 -4.50 -32.81 -21.33
C ASN A 4 -5.39 -31.56 -21.19
N TYR A 5 -5.86 -31.20 -19.98
CA TYR A 5 -6.72 -30.02 -19.80
C TYR A 5 -5.92 -28.71 -19.86
N LYS A 6 -5.92 -28.02 -20.99
CA LYS A 6 -5.42 -26.64 -21.15
C LYS A 6 -6.54 -25.67 -20.74
N PRO A 7 -6.48 -25.00 -19.58
CA PRO A 7 -7.51 -24.03 -19.19
C PRO A 7 -7.61 -22.91 -20.22
N ALA A 8 -8.84 -22.52 -20.55
CA ALA A 8 -9.11 -21.38 -21.43
C ALA A 8 -9.78 -20.27 -20.63
N ALA A 9 -9.33 -19.03 -20.83
CA ALA A 9 -9.95 -17.87 -20.19
C ALA A 9 -11.40 -17.69 -20.68
N ARG A 10 -12.33 -17.44 -19.74
CA ARG A 10 -13.67 -16.98 -20.07
C ARG A 10 -13.59 -15.50 -20.47
N ILE A 11 -13.76 -15.21 -21.74
CA ILE A 11 -13.77 -13.83 -22.24
C ILE A 11 -15.21 -13.31 -22.16
N PRO A 12 -15.48 -12.22 -21.42
CA PRO A 12 -16.80 -11.62 -21.35
C PRO A 12 -17.20 -11.00 -22.69
N THR A 13 -18.47 -11.09 -23.06
CA THR A 13 -19.05 -10.35 -24.20
C THR A 13 -19.62 -9.00 -23.78
N ALA A 14 -20.14 -8.91 -22.55
CA ALA A 14 -20.63 -7.67 -21.95
C ALA A 14 -20.47 -7.72 -20.43
N THR A 15 -19.86 -6.68 -19.86
CA THR A 15 -19.64 -6.56 -18.40
C THR A 15 -20.57 -5.53 -17.78
N TYR A 16 -21.02 -5.77 -16.54
CA TYR A 16 -21.79 -4.80 -15.75
C TYR A 16 -21.09 -4.53 -14.42
N ARG A 17 -20.67 -3.28 -14.17
CA ARG A 17 -19.97 -2.89 -12.94
C ARG A 17 -20.95 -2.79 -11.76
N LEU A 18 -20.75 -3.59 -10.72
CA LEU A 18 -21.44 -3.49 -9.45
C LEU A 18 -20.53 -2.90 -8.37
N GLN A 19 -21.06 -1.96 -7.58
CA GLN A 19 -20.34 -1.29 -6.50
C GLN A 19 -20.80 -1.86 -5.16
N PHE A 20 -20.02 -2.78 -4.61
CA PHE A 20 -20.28 -3.40 -3.31
C PHE A 20 -19.89 -2.49 -2.14
N ASN A 21 -20.77 -2.41 -1.14
CA ASN A 21 -20.58 -1.73 0.14
C ASN A 21 -21.72 -2.12 1.09
N ALA A 22 -21.78 -1.53 2.29
CA ALA A 22 -22.86 -1.78 3.25
C ALA A 22 -24.29 -1.51 2.72
N GLY A 23 -24.43 -0.63 1.72
CA GLY A 23 -25.70 -0.29 1.08
C GLY A 23 -26.05 -1.13 -0.16
N PHE A 24 -25.11 -1.91 -0.69
CA PHE A 24 -25.32 -2.83 -1.81
C PHE A 24 -24.44 -4.08 -1.62
N THR A 25 -25.05 -5.13 -1.05
CA THR A 25 -24.38 -6.34 -0.56
C THR A 25 -24.40 -7.48 -1.58
N PHE A 26 -23.77 -8.62 -1.26
CA PHE A 26 -23.91 -9.85 -2.07
C PHE A 26 -25.38 -10.29 -2.19
N ALA A 27 -26.17 -10.10 -1.13
CA ALA A 27 -27.59 -10.45 -1.15
C ALA A 27 -28.39 -9.55 -2.10
N ASP A 28 -28.04 -8.27 -2.20
CA ASP A 28 -28.69 -7.34 -3.14
C ASP A 28 -28.29 -7.62 -4.58
N ALA A 29 -26.99 -7.88 -4.83
CA ALA A 29 -26.50 -8.33 -6.12
C ALA A 29 -27.21 -9.60 -6.59
N THR A 30 -27.38 -10.59 -5.70
CA THR A 30 -28.08 -11.85 -6.00
C THR A 30 -29.48 -11.60 -6.57
N ARG A 31 -30.23 -10.62 -6.04
CA ARG A 31 -31.60 -10.33 -6.49
C ARG A 31 -31.67 -9.74 -7.90
N ILE A 32 -30.60 -9.12 -8.39
CA ILE A 32 -30.60 -8.46 -9.71
C ILE A 32 -29.94 -9.28 -10.81
N ILE A 33 -29.28 -10.41 -10.49
CA ILE A 33 -28.58 -11.23 -11.50
C ILE A 33 -29.53 -11.68 -12.62
N GLY A 34 -30.73 -12.15 -12.28
CA GLY A 34 -31.72 -12.53 -13.30
C GLY A 34 -32.07 -11.37 -14.24
N TYR A 35 -32.21 -10.15 -13.71
CA TYR A 35 -32.41 -8.95 -14.52
C TYR A 35 -31.20 -8.64 -15.42
N LEU A 36 -29.97 -8.77 -14.91
CA LEU A 36 -28.76 -8.52 -15.69
C LEU A 36 -28.61 -9.55 -16.83
N ASN A 37 -28.98 -10.81 -16.58
CA ASN A 37 -29.05 -11.82 -17.63
C ASN A 37 -30.07 -11.44 -18.71
N ASP A 38 -31.27 -11.00 -18.34
CA ASP A 38 -32.31 -10.56 -19.30
C ASP A 38 -31.88 -9.32 -20.10
N LEU A 39 -31.06 -8.45 -19.50
CA LEU A 39 -30.43 -7.30 -20.16
C LEU A 39 -29.35 -7.74 -21.20
N GLY A 40 -28.87 -8.98 -21.13
CA GLY A 40 -27.83 -9.52 -22.02
C GLY A 40 -26.40 -9.37 -21.48
N ILE A 41 -26.23 -9.13 -20.17
CA ILE A 41 -24.91 -9.08 -19.54
C ILE A 41 -24.36 -10.50 -19.42
N SER A 42 -23.10 -10.71 -19.81
CA SER A 42 -22.45 -12.02 -19.71
C SER A 42 -21.70 -12.19 -18.39
N ASP A 43 -21.17 -11.11 -17.83
CA ASP A 43 -20.29 -11.16 -16.67
C ASP A 43 -20.52 -9.96 -15.74
N VAL A 44 -20.61 -10.23 -14.44
CA VAL A 44 -20.58 -9.18 -13.42
C VAL A 44 -19.14 -8.73 -13.21
N TYR A 45 -18.91 -7.42 -13.27
CA TYR A 45 -17.66 -6.80 -12.85
C TYR A 45 -17.85 -6.23 -11.45
N ALA A 46 -17.40 -6.96 -10.43
CA ALA A 46 -17.52 -6.56 -9.04
C ALA A 46 -16.43 -5.55 -8.67
N SER A 47 -16.78 -4.51 -7.89
CA SER A 47 -15.78 -3.78 -7.09
C SER A 47 -15.08 -4.71 -6.10
N SER A 48 -13.99 -4.24 -5.52
CA SER A 48 -13.31 -4.98 -4.46
C SER A 48 -14.28 -5.22 -3.30
N TYR A 49 -14.39 -6.47 -2.89
CA TYR A 49 -15.11 -6.91 -1.69
C TYR A 49 -14.17 -7.59 -0.69
N LEU A 50 -12.85 -7.37 -0.83
CA LEU A 50 -11.86 -7.72 0.18
C LEU A 50 -12.05 -6.81 1.40
N ALA A 51 -11.66 -7.26 2.59
CA ALA A 51 -11.84 -6.47 3.80
C ALA A 51 -11.17 -5.10 3.69
N ALA A 52 -11.99 -4.06 3.74
CA ALA A 52 -11.61 -2.65 3.70
C ALA A 52 -11.94 -2.00 5.03
N LYS A 53 -11.47 -0.76 5.22
CA LYS A 53 -11.80 0.06 6.39
C LYS A 53 -13.32 0.10 6.61
N GLU A 54 -13.74 -0.02 7.86
CA GLU A 54 -15.16 0.08 8.23
C GLU A 54 -15.82 1.36 7.69
N GLY A 55 -16.99 1.20 7.08
CA GLY A 55 -17.73 2.28 6.43
C GLY A 55 -17.24 2.62 5.01
N SER A 56 -16.32 1.84 4.44
CA SER A 56 -15.86 2.06 3.06
C SER A 56 -17.00 1.89 2.05
N VAL A 57 -17.15 2.87 1.17
CA VAL A 57 -18.15 2.86 0.10
C VAL A 57 -17.61 2.31 -1.23
N HIS A 58 -16.31 2.03 -1.30
CA HIS A 58 -15.62 1.72 -2.56
C HIS A 58 -14.68 0.49 -2.48
N GLY A 59 -14.18 0.12 -1.30
CA GLY A 59 -13.38 -1.10 -1.10
C GLY A 59 -11.93 -1.05 -1.59
N TYR A 60 -11.39 0.15 -1.86
CA TYR A 60 -9.99 0.36 -2.31
C TYR A 60 -9.02 0.62 -1.14
N ASP A 61 -9.56 1.03 0.00
CA ASP A 61 -8.89 1.21 1.29
C ASP A 61 -8.82 -0.13 2.04
N VAL A 62 -8.17 -1.11 1.40
CA VAL A 62 -8.07 -2.50 1.86
C VAL A 62 -7.25 -2.59 3.16
N VAL A 63 -7.78 -3.27 4.18
CA VAL A 63 -7.10 -3.53 5.47
C VAL A 63 -6.64 -4.98 5.60
N ASN A 64 -7.26 -5.91 4.85
CA ASN A 64 -6.85 -7.31 4.80
C ASN A 64 -7.31 -7.98 3.48
N GLN A 65 -6.37 -8.43 2.66
CA GLN A 65 -6.67 -9.06 1.36
C GLN A 65 -7.00 -10.55 1.46
N THR A 66 -6.89 -11.16 2.64
CA THR A 66 -7.07 -12.60 2.84
C THR A 66 -8.51 -12.99 3.20
N VAL A 67 -9.37 -12.01 3.50
CA VAL A 67 -10.75 -12.23 3.95
C VAL A 67 -11.74 -11.30 3.24
N LEU A 68 -13.01 -11.71 3.22
CA LEU A 68 -14.11 -10.92 2.66
C LEU A 68 -14.44 -9.72 3.56
N ASN A 69 -14.98 -8.65 2.98
CA ASN A 69 -15.50 -7.51 3.72
C ASN A 69 -16.79 -7.88 4.44
N LYS A 70 -16.75 -7.83 5.79
CA LYS A 70 -17.88 -8.10 6.70
C LYS A 70 -19.13 -7.26 6.39
N GLU A 71 -18.97 -6.05 5.85
CA GLU A 71 -20.08 -5.15 5.51
C GLU A 71 -20.75 -5.48 4.18
N VAL A 72 -20.03 -6.15 3.27
CA VAL A 72 -20.58 -6.60 1.97
C VAL A 72 -21.31 -7.93 2.12
N GLY A 73 -20.85 -8.78 3.05
CA GLY A 73 -21.48 -10.05 3.40
C GLY A 73 -20.48 -11.07 3.92
N ASP A 74 -20.95 -12.31 4.01
CA ASP A 74 -20.21 -13.47 4.48
C ASP A 74 -20.00 -14.51 3.36
N GLU A 75 -19.34 -15.63 3.70
CA GLU A 75 -19.10 -16.74 2.77
C GLU A 75 -20.41 -17.33 2.21
N GLN A 76 -21.49 -17.33 3.00
CA GLN A 76 -22.76 -17.92 2.60
C GLN A 76 -23.47 -17.05 1.56
N SER A 77 -23.57 -15.75 1.82
CA SER A 77 -24.15 -14.78 0.89
C SER A 77 -23.30 -14.61 -0.38
N HIS A 78 -21.97 -14.65 -0.26
CA HIS A 78 -21.07 -14.70 -1.42
C HIS A 78 -21.31 -15.96 -2.26
N LEU A 79 -21.42 -17.13 -1.63
CA LEU A 79 -21.72 -18.38 -2.33
C LEU A 79 -23.09 -18.32 -3.03
N ALA A 80 -24.12 -17.77 -2.39
CA ALA A 80 -25.45 -17.61 -2.99
C ALA A 80 -25.40 -16.74 -4.26
N MET A 81 -24.67 -15.63 -4.23
CA MET A 81 -24.46 -14.78 -5.41
C MET A 81 -23.76 -15.55 -6.53
N VAL A 82 -22.69 -16.28 -6.20
CA VAL A 82 -21.93 -17.06 -7.18
C VAL A 82 -22.77 -18.17 -7.82
N GLU A 83 -23.57 -18.88 -7.04
CA GLU A 83 -24.43 -19.94 -7.58
C GLU A 83 -25.55 -19.38 -8.47
N GLU A 84 -26.07 -18.19 -8.15
CA GLU A 84 -27.03 -17.51 -9.04
C GLU A 84 -26.37 -17.05 -10.35
N LEU A 85 -25.12 -16.54 -10.32
CA LEU A 85 -24.35 -16.26 -11.54
C LEU A 85 -24.17 -17.54 -12.39
N LYS A 86 -23.77 -18.65 -11.76
CA LYS A 86 -23.58 -19.94 -12.43
C LYS A 86 -24.88 -20.47 -13.05
N ARG A 87 -26.01 -20.33 -12.36
CA ARG A 87 -27.34 -20.72 -12.87
C ARG A 87 -27.66 -20.02 -14.19
N HIS A 88 -27.24 -18.76 -14.35
CA HIS A 88 -27.41 -17.98 -15.57
C HIS A 88 -26.23 -18.12 -16.56
N GLY A 89 -25.23 -18.96 -16.25
CA GLY A 89 -24.03 -19.09 -17.08
C GLY A 89 -23.18 -17.81 -17.15
N MET A 90 -23.37 -16.90 -16.19
CA MET A 90 -22.65 -15.65 -16.08
C MET A 90 -21.31 -15.83 -15.38
N GLY A 91 -20.32 -15.03 -15.75
CA GLY A 91 -19.03 -15.01 -15.05
C GLY A 91 -18.91 -13.84 -14.08
N HIS A 92 -17.78 -13.81 -13.39
CA HIS A 92 -17.51 -12.92 -12.27
C HIS A 92 -16.08 -12.39 -12.36
N ILE A 93 -15.96 -11.09 -12.60
CA ILE A 93 -14.69 -10.37 -12.65
C ILE A 93 -14.52 -9.59 -11.35
N LEU A 94 -13.49 -9.92 -10.58
CA LEU A 94 -13.16 -9.21 -9.33
C LEU A 94 -12.20 -8.05 -9.60
N ASP A 95 -12.53 -6.87 -9.09
CA ASP A 95 -11.57 -5.77 -8.98
C ASP A 95 -10.59 -6.00 -7.81
N PHE A 96 -9.30 -6.10 -8.12
CA PHE A 96 -8.24 -6.42 -7.18
C PHE A 96 -7.26 -5.26 -7.04
N VAL A 97 -6.88 -4.94 -5.79
CA VAL A 97 -6.07 -3.77 -5.43
C VAL A 97 -4.69 -4.20 -4.93
N PRO A 98 -3.68 -4.34 -5.81
CA PRO A 98 -2.36 -4.86 -5.41
C PRO A 98 -1.38 -3.77 -4.93
N ASN A 99 -1.63 -2.50 -5.23
CA ASN A 99 -0.59 -1.48 -5.04
C ASN A 99 -0.47 -1.00 -3.59
N HIS A 100 -1.56 -1.00 -2.82
CA HIS A 100 -1.62 -0.27 -1.55
C HIS A 100 -2.65 -0.84 -0.57
N MET A 101 -2.55 -0.42 0.69
CA MET A 101 -3.47 -0.76 1.78
C MET A 101 -3.78 0.47 2.65
N CYS A 102 -4.92 0.44 3.33
CA CYS A 102 -5.33 1.47 4.27
C CYS A 102 -4.52 1.41 5.56
N ILE A 103 -4.01 2.56 6.00
CA ILE A 103 -3.22 2.73 7.23
C ILE A 103 -3.84 3.72 8.23
N GLU A 104 -5.03 4.23 7.93
CA GLU A 104 -5.82 5.09 8.81
C GLU A 104 -6.82 4.31 9.69
N SER A 105 -6.86 2.99 9.56
CA SER A 105 -7.69 2.10 10.38
C SER A 105 -6.82 1.19 11.22
N GLY A 106 -7.24 0.96 12.47
CA GLY A 106 -6.60 -0.05 13.33
C GLY A 106 -6.90 -1.49 12.89
N GLU A 107 -7.73 -1.69 11.87
CA GLU A 107 -8.05 -2.99 11.30
C GLU A 107 -6.90 -3.57 10.43
N ASN A 108 -5.96 -2.73 9.97
CA ASN A 108 -4.78 -3.20 9.25
C ASN A 108 -3.71 -3.70 10.23
N LEU A 109 -3.83 -4.96 10.63
CA LEU A 109 -2.96 -5.59 11.63
C LEU A 109 -1.48 -5.62 11.21
N TRP A 110 -1.19 -5.70 9.91
CA TRP A 110 0.19 -5.67 9.40
C TRP A 110 0.81 -4.30 9.66
N TRP A 111 0.09 -3.23 9.35
CA TRP A 111 0.55 -1.87 9.64
C TRP A 111 0.68 -1.61 11.14
N MET A 112 -0.30 -2.05 11.95
CA MET A 112 -0.23 -1.88 13.40
C MET A 112 0.98 -2.60 14.00
N ASP A 113 1.34 -3.77 13.49
CA ASP A 113 2.53 -4.48 13.92
C ASP A 113 3.83 -3.75 13.51
N VAL A 114 3.87 -3.15 12.32
CA VAL A 114 4.99 -2.26 11.91
C VAL A 114 5.10 -1.06 12.85
N LEU A 115 4.00 -0.43 13.24
CA LEU A 115 4.02 0.69 14.18
C LEU A 115 4.45 0.26 15.60
N GLU A 116 4.17 -0.97 15.99
CA GLU A 116 4.60 -1.53 17.28
C GLU A 116 6.05 -2.00 17.30
N ASN A 117 6.61 -2.44 16.16
CA ASN A 117 7.90 -3.12 16.12
C ASN A 117 8.96 -2.49 15.21
N GLY A 118 8.62 -1.45 14.47
CA GLY A 118 9.51 -0.82 13.49
C GLY A 118 10.02 -1.82 12.45
N MET A 119 11.32 -1.75 12.19
CA MET A 119 12.03 -2.60 11.21
C MET A 119 12.03 -4.08 11.62
N SER A 120 11.84 -4.39 12.90
CA SER A 120 11.77 -5.76 13.40
C SER A 120 10.40 -6.43 13.21
N SER A 121 9.43 -5.74 12.60
CA SER A 121 8.16 -6.36 12.18
C SER A 121 8.39 -7.37 11.04
N PRO A 122 7.77 -8.56 11.04
CA PRO A 122 7.75 -9.44 9.86
C PRO A 122 7.03 -8.77 8.69
N TYR A 123 6.25 -7.72 8.93
CA TYR A 123 5.56 -6.96 7.91
C TYR A 123 6.29 -5.66 7.54
N ALA A 124 7.46 -5.37 8.11
CA ALA A 124 8.23 -4.16 7.76
C ALA A 124 8.58 -4.14 6.27
N HIS A 125 8.91 -5.30 5.69
CA HIS A 125 9.23 -5.43 4.27
C HIS A 125 7.99 -5.49 3.37
N PHE A 126 6.77 -5.56 3.93
CA PHE A 126 5.54 -5.56 3.13
C PHE A 126 5.26 -4.18 2.55
N PHE A 127 5.56 -3.13 3.32
CA PHE A 127 5.32 -1.76 2.94
C PHE A 127 6.58 -1.12 2.37
N ASP A 128 6.40 -0.19 1.45
CA ASP A 128 7.51 0.56 0.85
C ASP A 128 7.86 1.76 1.73
N ILE A 129 8.68 1.53 2.74
CA ILE A 129 9.13 2.50 3.75
C ILE A 129 10.62 2.79 3.56
N ASP A 130 10.96 4.08 3.42
CA ASP A 130 12.32 4.58 3.53
C ASP A 130 12.70 4.76 5.00
N TRP A 131 13.43 3.78 5.53
CA TRP A 131 13.90 3.74 6.92
C TRP A 131 15.11 4.65 7.19
N GLU A 132 15.76 5.17 6.15
CA GLU A 132 16.90 6.09 6.23
C GLU A 132 16.65 7.37 5.41
N PRO A 133 15.57 8.11 5.70
CA PRO A 133 15.21 9.28 4.91
C PRO A 133 16.17 10.44 5.14
N VAL A 134 16.10 11.47 4.29
CA VAL A 134 16.91 12.70 4.37
C VAL A 134 16.89 13.33 5.78
N LYS A 135 15.75 13.23 6.46
CA LYS A 135 15.57 13.73 7.82
C LYS A 135 16.05 12.71 8.85
N LYS A 136 17.22 12.94 9.43
CA LYS A 136 17.87 12.03 10.40
C LYS A 136 17.02 11.71 11.63
N GLU A 137 16.11 12.59 12.06
CA GLU A 137 15.21 12.31 13.18
C GLU A 137 14.15 11.23 12.86
N LEU A 138 13.98 10.88 11.58
CA LEU A 138 13.10 9.80 11.11
C LEU A 138 13.86 8.49 10.84
N THR A 139 15.18 8.42 11.04
CA THR A 139 15.92 7.17 10.88
C THR A 139 15.34 6.08 11.79
N GLY A 140 14.98 4.94 11.20
CA GLY A 140 14.35 3.82 11.91
C GLY A 140 12.91 4.08 12.36
N LYS A 141 12.22 5.11 11.83
CA LYS A 141 10.85 5.48 12.21
C LYS A 141 9.95 5.72 11.02
N VAL A 142 8.65 5.50 11.22
CA VAL A 142 7.60 5.85 10.25
C VAL A 142 6.98 7.21 10.59
N LEU A 143 6.94 8.15 9.65
CA LEU A 143 6.22 9.40 9.85
C LEU A 143 4.70 9.18 9.73
N LEU A 144 3.93 9.56 10.74
CA LEU A 144 2.46 9.47 10.73
C LEU A 144 1.83 10.88 10.72
N PRO A 145 1.43 11.40 9.54
CA PRO A 145 0.87 12.73 9.39
C PRO A 145 -0.63 12.78 9.70
N LEU A 146 -1.00 12.45 10.94
CA LEU A 146 -2.38 12.27 11.39
C LEU A 146 -2.97 13.49 12.12
N LEU A 147 -2.12 14.39 12.62
CA LEU A 147 -2.57 15.44 13.55
C LEU A 147 -3.22 16.61 12.80
N GLY A 148 -4.29 17.17 13.37
CA GLY A 148 -5.02 18.32 12.82
C GLY A 148 -4.37 19.69 13.05
N ASP A 149 -3.37 19.80 13.93
CA ASP A 149 -2.56 21.00 14.17
C ASP A 149 -1.11 20.56 14.54
N GLN A 150 -0.25 21.50 14.86
CA GLN A 150 1.12 21.28 15.32
C GLN A 150 1.17 20.32 16.52
N TYR A 151 2.14 19.41 16.51
CA TYR A 151 2.36 18.37 17.53
C TYR A 151 2.21 18.88 18.97
N GLY A 152 2.96 19.92 19.35
CA GLY A 152 2.93 20.45 20.72
C GLY A 152 1.56 20.96 21.14
N LYS A 153 0.81 21.62 20.24
CA LYS A 153 -0.55 22.08 20.53
C LYS A 153 -1.51 20.92 20.73
N VAL A 154 -1.42 19.88 19.89
CA VAL A 154 -2.30 18.71 20.01
C VAL A 154 -1.99 17.97 21.31
N LEU A 155 -0.70 17.78 21.64
CA LEU A 155 -0.25 17.21 22.90
C LEU A 155 -0.79 17.99 24.11
N GLU A 156 -0.48 19.29 24.21
CA GLU A 156 -0.86 20.14 25.35
C GLU A 156 -2.38 20.39 25.47
N SER A 157 -3.12 20.23 24.38
CA SER A 157 -4.59 20.28 24.40
C SER A 157 -5.24 19.00 24.94
N GLY A 158 -4.45 17.94 25.16
CA GLY A 158 -4.93 16.61 25.54
C GLY A 158 -5.44 15.78 24.36
N GLY A 159 -5.09 16.13 23.11
CA GLY A 159 -5.52 15.41 21.91
C GLY A 159 -4.81 14.07 21.70
N LEU A 160 -3.72 13.81 22.43
CA LEU A 160 -3.02 12.52 22.47
C LEU A 160 -3.24 11.91 23.86
N GLN A 161 -3.79 10.71 23.92
CA GLN A 161 -4.09 10.04 25.19
C GLN A 161 -3.45 8.65 25.23
N LEU A 162 -2.61 8.41 26.23
CA LEU A 162 -2.11 7.09 26.60
C LEU A 162 -3.29 6.30 27.18
N ILE A 163 -3.46 5.09 26.68
CA ILE A 163 -4.45 4.13 27.17
C ILE A 163 -3.77 2.79 27.43
N PHE A 164 -4.26 2.05 28.41
CA PHE A 164 -3.82 0.69 28.72
C PHE A 164 -5.01 -0.25 28.58
N LYS A 165 -4.85 -1.30 27.77
CA LYS A 165 -5.91 -2.29 27.53
C LYS A 165 -5.25 -3.64 27.25
N GLU A 166 -5.80 -4.70 27.85
CA GLU A 166 -5.42 -6.09 27.56
C GLU A 166 -3.90 -6.35 27.64
N GLY A 167 -3.21 -5.72 28.60
CA GLY A 167 -1.77 -5.88 28.80
C GLY A 167 -0.88 -5.08 27.84
N ALA A 168 -1.45 -4.22 27.00
CA ALA A 168 -0.73 -3.37 26.06
C ALA A 168 -1.07 -1.88 26.25
N PHE A 169 -0.11 -1.02 25.90
CA PHE A 169 -0.30 0.42 25.88
C PHE A 169 -0.49 0.93 24.46
N PHE A 170 -1.35 1.93 24.30
CA PHE A 170 -1.60 2.60 23.02
C PHE A 170 -1.64 4.12 23.20
N VAL A 171 -1.29 4.86 22.14
CA VAL A 171 -1.62 6.27 22.01
C VAL A 171 -2.89 6.40 21.18
N GLN A 172 -3.96 6.86 21.82
CA GLN A 172 -5.19 7.26 21.17
C GLN A 172 -4.99 8.63 20.50
N VAL A 173 -5.24 8.67 19.19
CA VAL A 173 -5.26 9.88 18.36
C VAL A 173 -6.59 9.93 17.64
N TYR A 174 -7.48 10.84 18.06
CA TYR A 174 -8.89 10.84 17.62
C TYR A 174 -9.53 9.46 17.84
N ALA A 175 -9.94 8.76 16.78
CA ALA A 175 -10.51 7.40 16.84
C ALA A 175 -9.45 6.29 16.72
N LEU A 176 -8.22 6.59 16.28
CA LEU A 176 -7.18 5.59 16.05
C LEU A 176 -6.39 5.29 17.33
N GLN A 177 -6.20 4.00 17.64
CA GLN A 177 -5.37 3.53 18.75
C GLN A 177 -4.06 2.97 18.22
N ILE A 178 -2.96 3.69 18.40
CA ILE A 178 -1.66 3.29 17.85
C ILE A 178 -0.88 2.57 18.95
N PRO A 179 -0.38 1.33 18.75
CA PRO A 179 0.35 0.60 19.78
C PRO A 179 1.64 1.33 20.16
N LEU A 180 2.07 1.17 21.41
CA LEU A 180 3.40 1.60 21.82
C LEU A 180 4.41 0.49 21.55
N GLU A 181 5.64 0.89 21.20
CA GLU A 181 6.82 0.04 21.22
C GLU A 181 6.98 -0.62 22.61
N PRO A 182 6.96 -1.96 22.73
CA PRO A 182 6.96 -2.66 24.02
C PRO A 182 8.07 -2.22 24.97
N ARG A 183 9.30 -2.00 24.48
CA ARG A 183 10.41 -1.54 25.36
C ARG A 183 10.12 -0.19 26.03
N SER A 184 9.33 0.67 25.39
CA SER A 184 8.96 1.98 25.94
C SER A 184 8.03 1.86 27.16
N TYR A 185 7.41 0.68 27.39
CA TYR A 185 6.56 0.43 28.56
C TYR A 185 7.33 0.63 29.87
N LEU A 186 8.65 0.38 29.86
CA LEU A 186 9.53 0.63 31.00
C LEU A 186 9.40 2.06 31.54
N GLN A 187 9.20 3.06 30.68
CA GLN A 187 9.03 4.45 31.12
C GLN A 187 7.79 4.62 31.99
N ILE A 188 6.72 3.87 31.70
CA ILE A 188 5.45 3.93 32.43
C ILE A 188 5.52 3.06 33.68
N LEU A 189 6.05 1.84 33.57
CA LEU A 189 6.08 0.86 34.68
C LEU A 189 7.07 1.26 35.78
N GLN A 190 8.20 1.88 35.41
CA GLN A 190 9.20 2.35 36.38
C GLN A 190 8.84 3.70 37.01
N TYR A 191 7.91 4.46 36.42
CA TYR A 191 7.52 5.75 36.94
C TYR A 191 6.85 5.59 38.31
N ARG A 192 7.41 6.22 39.35
CA ARG A 192 6.94 6.12 40.74
C ARG A 192 6.89 4.69 41.30
N LEU A 193 7.72 3.78 40.78
CA LEU A 193 7.76 2.39 41.23
C LEU A 193 8.05 2.26 42.74
N ASP A 194 8.85 3.16 43.31
CA ASP A 194 9.13 3.16 44.75
C ASP A 194 7.86 3.38 45.60
N ALA A 195 6.93 4.20 45.13
CA ALA A 195 5.64 4.42 45.80
C ALA A 195 4.73 3.18 45.74
N LEU A 196 4.90 2.30 44.74
CA LEU A 196 4.24 1.00 44.72
C LEU A 196 4.87 0.06 45.74
N LYS A 197 6.21 -0.03 45.77
CA LYS A 197 6.96 -0.88 46.70
C LYS A 197 6.63 -0.56 48.16
N GLU A 198 6.45 0.71 48.51
CA GLU A 198 6.06 1.14 49.86
C GLU A 198 4.67 0.64 50.29
N LYS A 199 3.76 0.37 49.35
CA LYS A 199 2.40 -0.12 49.64
C LYS A 199 2.36 -1.63 49.89
N PHE A 200 3.44 -2.35 49.60
CA PHE A 200 3.52 -3.80 49.76
C PHE A 200 4.46 -4.18 50.92
N PRO A 201 4.16 -5.26 51.67
CA PRO A 201 5.14 -5.90 52.53
C PRO A 201 6.36 -6.30 51.69
N ALA A 202 7.57 -6.29 52.29
CA ALA A 202 8.77 -6.77 51.62
C ALA A 202 8.52 -8.20 51.06
N GLU A 203 8.83 -8.43 49.78
CA GLU A 203 8.64 -9.70 49.05
C GLU A 203 7.19 -10.04 48.63
N ALA A 204 6.35 -9.03 48.31
CA ALA A 204 5.05 -9.30 47.72
C ALA A 204 5.15 -9.81 46.27
N ALA A 205 4.62 -11.02 46.02
CA ALA A 205 4.63 -11.69 44.71
C ALA A 205 4.20 -10.82 43.51
N PRO A 206 3.19 -9.92 43.60
CA PRO A 206 2.82 -9.04 42.48
C PRO A 206 3.91 -8.05 42.07
N VAL A 207 4.70 -7.56 43.03
CA VAL A 207 5.82 -6.63 42.77
C VAL A 207 6.99 -7.37 42.14
N GLU A 208 7.28 -8.58 42.58
CA GLU A 208 8.32 -9.42 41.97
C GLU A 208 7.98 -9.78 40.52
N GLU A 209 6.72 -10.11 40.23
CA GLU A 209 6.28 -10.38 38.87
C GLU A 209 6.40 -9.13 37.98
N LEU A 210 6.03 -7.94 38.49
CA LEU A 210 6.23 -6.69 37.76
C LEU A 210 7.71 -6.43 37.43
N LEU A 211 8.62 -6.63 38.39
CA LEU A 211 10.07 -6.50 38.19
C LEU A 211 10.61 -7.53 37.18
N SER A 212 10.05 -8.75 37.18
CA SER A 212 10.37 -9.78 36.19
C SER A 212 9.92 -9.37 34.78
N ILE A 213 8.72 -8.79 34.65
CA ILE A 213 8.20 -8.23 33.40
C ILE A 213 9.09 -7.07 32.91
N GLU A 214 9.50 -6.15 33.78
CA GLU A 214 10.45 -5.08 33.43
C GLU A 214 11.78 -5.63 32.92
N THR A 215 12.30 -6.68 33.56
CA THR A 215 13.54 -7.33 33.13
C THR A 215 13.38 -7.92 31.73
N ALA A 216 12.26 -8.60 31.45
CA ALA A 216 11.96 -9.14 30.13
C ALA A 216 11.86 -8.04 29.06
N LEU A 217 11.19 -6.93 29.37
CA LEU A 217 11.11 -5.76 28.50
C LEU A 217 12.48 -5.13 28.19
N GLN A 218 13.39 -5.11 29.17
CA GLN A 218 14.74 -4.56 28.99
C GLN A 218 15.60 -5.41 28.05
N HIS A 219 15.42 -6.74 28.10
CA HIS A 219 16.15 -7.69 27.24
C HIS A 219 15.51 -7.89 25.87
N LEU A 220 14.29 -7.39 25.65
CA LEU A 220 13.64 -7.46 24.36
C LEU A 220 14.53 -6.85 23.26
N PRO A 221 14.74 -7.52 22.12
CA PRO A 221 15.51 -6.96 21.01
C PRO A 221 14.95 -5.61 20.55
N LEU A 222 15.80 -4.73 20.03
CA LEU A 222 15.41 -3.38 19.57
C LEU A 222 14.45 -3.45 18.38
N ALA A 223 13.59 -2.45 18.21
CA ALA A 223 12.69 -2.31 17.05
C ALA A 223 13.42 -2.08 15.71
N THR A 224 14.73 -1.81 15.76
CA THR A 224 15.60 -1.64 14.59
C THR A 224 16.43 -2.89 14.28
N GLU A 225 16.26 -3.97 15.05
CA GLU A 225 16.96 -5.23 14.82
C GLU A 225 16.43 -5.91 13.56
N GLN A 226 17.34 -6.44 12.75
CA GLN A 226 17.02 -7.06 11.46
C GLN A 226 17.52 -8.51 11.37
N ASP A 227 18.20 -9.00 12.41
CA ASP A 227 18.52 -10.42 12.52
C ASP A 227 17.23 -11.26 12.68
N PRO A 228 16.98 -12.25 11.80
CA PRO A 228 15.72 -13.01 11.81
C PRO A 228 15.44 -13.76 13.11
N GLU A 229 16.48 -14.28 13.78
CA GLU A 229 16.29 -15.03 15.04
C GLU A 229 15.83 -14.09 16.15
N LYS A 230 16.48 -12.92 16.27
CA LYS A 230 16.10 -11.88 17.24
C LYS A 230 14.77 -11.21 16.92
N MET A 231 14.44 -11.01 15.64
CA MET A 231 13.10 -10.58 15.25
C MET A 231 12.06 -11.59 15.73
N GLY A 232 12.29 -12.88 15.47
CA GLY A 232 11.43 -13.95 15.96
C GLY A 232 11.32 -14.01 17.48
N GLU A 233 12.42 -13.81 18.21
CA GLU A 233 12.45 -13.69 19.67
C GLU A 233 11.56 -12.53 20.14
N ARG A 234 11.80 -11.32 19.60
CA ARG A 234 11.03 -10.13 19.92
C ARG A 234 9.52 -10.33 19.74
N HIS A 235 9.11 -10.94 18.62
CA HIS A 235 7.71 -11.21 18.32
C HIS A 235 7.04 -12.17 19.29
N ARG A 236 7.75 -13.20 19.74
CA ARG A 236 7.22 -14.15 20.73
C ARG A 236 7.18 -13.52 22.12
N GLU A 237 8.29 -12.92 22.55
CA GLU A 237 8.45 -12.40 23.91
C GLU A 237 7.54 -11.20 24.18
N LYS A 238 7.31 -10.31 23.20
CA LYS A 238 6.37 -9.19 23.39
C LYS A 238 4.96 -9.67 23.75
N GLU A 239 4.49 -10.75 23.13
CA GLU A 239 3.14 -11.27 23.36
C GLU A 239 3.05 -12.01 24.70
N ILE A 240 4.13 -12.69 25.12
CA ILE A 240 4.24 -13.29 26.45
C ILE A 240 4.20 -12.19 27.52
N ILE A 241 4.98 -11.12 27.33
CA ILE A 241 5.03 -9.96 28.24
C ILE A 241 3.65 -9.32 28.38
N LYS A 242 2.95 -9.03 27.28
CA LYS A 242 1.60 -8.45 27.31
C LYS A 242 0.63 -9.35 28.09
N LYS A 243 0.64 -10.67 27.85
CA LYS A 243 -0.20 -11.63 28.57
C LYS A 243 0.09 -11.65 30.07
N ARG A 244 1.37 -11.66 30.45
CA ARG A 244 1.80 -11.59 31.86
C ARG A 244 1.33 -10.29 32.52
N LEU A 245 1.49 -9.16 31.84
CA LEU A 245 1.06 -7.86 32.35
C LEU A 245 -0.47 -7.78 32.50
N TRP A 246 -1.21 -8.35 31.54
CA TRP A 246 -2.67 -8.46 31.61
C TRP A 246 -3.12 -9.29 32.81
N GLN A 247 -2.53 -10.48 32.99
CA GLN A 247 -2.83 -11.38 34.10
C GLN A 247 -2.51 -10.72 35.45
N LEU A 248 -1.33 -10.09 35.57
CA LEU A 248 -0.93 -9.38 36.77
C LEU A 248 -1.92 -8.27 37.17
N CYS A 249 -2.41 -7.50 36.19
CA CYS A 249 -3.43 -6.47 36.45
C CYS A 249 -4.78 -7.07 36.87
N HIS A 250 -5.10 -8.29 36.43
CA HIS A 250 -6.32 -8.98 36.82
C HIS A 250 -6.23 -9.55 38.24
N GLU A 251 -5.04 -10.02 38.63
CA GLU A 251 -4.77 -10.65 39.92
C GLU A 251 -4.46 -9.64 41.05
N SER A 252 -3.86 -8.48 40.72
CA SER A 252 -3.54 -7.44 41.70
C SER A 252 -4.20 -6.09 41.35
N PRO A 253 -5.28 -5.72 42.06
CA PRO A 253 -5.92 -4.41 41.93
C PRO A 253 -4.96 -3.24 42.22
N GLU A 254 -3.98 -3.43 43.09
CA GLU A 254 -2.99 -2.40 43.45
C GLU A 254 -2.04 -2.11 42.27
N VAL A 255 -1.57 -3.15 41.56
CA VAL A 255 -0.76 -2.98 40.35
C VAL A 255 -1.59 -2.35 39.23
N ALA A 256 -2.84 -2.78 39.05
CA ALA A 256 -3.74 -2.17 38.08
C ALA A 256 -3.98 -0.68 38.37
N ALA A 257 -4.22 -0.31 39.64
CA ALA A 257 -4.39 1.08 40.06
C ALA A 257 -3.10 1.89 39.85
N PHE A 258 -1.94 1.32 40.15
CA PHE A 258 -0.64 1.95 39.89
C PHE A 258 -0.43 2.28 38.41
N ILE A 259 -0.70 1.32 37.52
CA ILE A 259 -0.60 1.54 36.07
C ILE A 259 -1.59 2.61 35.63
N ALA A 260 -2.84 2.56 36.10
CA ALA A 260 -3.86 3.57 35.77
C ALA A 260 -3.46 4.98 36.24
N ASP A 261 -2.90 5.11 37.43
CA ASP A 261 -2.40 6.38 37.97
C ASP A 261 -1.21 6.90 37.15
N ASN A 262 -0.31 6.02 36.70
CA ASN A 262 0.80 6.38 35.82
C ASN A 262 0.30 6.84 34.45
N VAL A 263 -0.64 6.11 33.84
CA VAL A 263 -1.28 6.53 32.58
C VAL A 263 -1.88 7.94 32.72
N LYS A 264 -2.60 8.20 33.82
CA LYS A 264 -3.16 9.53 34.10
C LYS A 264 -2.07 10.61 34.20
N SER A 265 -0.95 10.31 34.85
CA SER A 265 0.17 11.25 34.95
C SER A 265 0.84 11.53 33.61
N PHE A 266 1.00 10.52 32.75
CA PHE A 266 1.54 10.69 31.40
C PHE A 266 0.62 11.54 30.52
N ASN A 267 -0.71 11.41 30.66
CA ASN A 267 -1.68 12.20 29.90
C ASN A 267 -1.68 13.71 30.21
N GLY A 268 -0.91 14.15 31.21
CA GLY A 268 -0.75 15.55 31.54
C GLY A 268 -2.03 16.21 32.04
N SER A 269 -1.97 17.53 32.16
CA SER A 269 -3.06 18.38 32.64
C SER A 269 -3.12 19.65 31.80
N LYS A 270 -4.25 19.85 31.14
CA LYS A 270 -4.48 20.99 30.25
C LYS A 270 -4.26 22.31 31.01
N GLY A 271 -3.43 23.19 30.45
CA GLY A 271 -3.04 24.46 31.07
C GLY A 271 -1.69 24.41 31.80
N ASP A 272 -1.08 23.23 31.95
CA ASP A 272 0.30 23.07 32.42
C ASP A 272 1.15 22.33 31.37
N PRO A 273 1.88 23.05 30.49
CA PRO A 273 2.67 22.43 29.44
C PRO A 273 3.69 21.40 29.93
N ARG A 274 4.32 21.63 31.09
CA ARG A 274 5.35 20.70 31.63
C ARG A 274 4.78 19.37 32.10
N SER A 275 3.48 19.32 32.38
CA SER A 275 2.82 18.06 32.73
C SER A 275 2.81 17.05 31.57
N PHE A 276 3.04 17.50 30.32
CA PHE A 276 3.10 16.64 29.14
C PHE A 276 4.51 16.14 28.80
N ASP A 277 5.55 16.56 29.53
CA ASP A 277 6.95 16.17 29.27
C ASP A 277 7.15 14.64 29.31
N LEU A 278 6.40 13.94 30.16
CA LEU A 278 6.41 12.47 30.26
C LEU A 278 5.89 11.81 28.96
N MET A 279 4.76 12.29 28.45
CA MET A 279 4.19 11.82 27.19
C MET A 279 5.09 12.20 26.01
N ASP A 280 5.64 13.41 25.98
CA ASP A 280 6.55 13.82 24.91
C ASP A 280 7.80 12.92 24.84
N LYS A 281 8.41 12.62 25.99
CA LYS A 281 9.53 11.68 26.06
C LYS A 281 9.13 10.28 25.59
N LEU A 282 7.98 9.78 26.02
CA LEU A 282 7.46 8.48 25.60
C LEU A 282 7.24 8.41 24.08
N LEU A 283 6.63 9.44 23.49
CA LEU A 283 6.36 9.55 22.06
C LEU A 283 7.64 9.61 21.22
N ARG A 284 8.74 10.15 21.76
CA ARG A 284 10.04 10.16 21.08
C ARG A 284 10.68 8.78 20.95
N ASP A 285 10.29 7.80 21.77
CA ASP A 285 10.89 6.46 21.74
C ASP A 285 10.08 5.45 20.91
N GLN A 286 9.01 5.90 20.25
CA GLN A 286 8.19 5.04 19.39
C GLN A 286 8.85 4.78 18.04
N ALA A 287 8.48 3.66 17.40
CA ALA A 287 8.87 3.32 16.03
C ALA A 287 8.18 4.20 14.96
N TYR A 288 7.40 5.18 15.39
CA TYR A 288 6.75 6.17 14.55
C TYR A 288 6.89 7.58 15.13
N ARG A 289 6.65 8.57 14.29
CA ARG A 289 6.60 9.98 14.67
C ARG A 289 5.28 10.60 14.22
N LEU A 290 4.45 10.99 15.18
CA LEU A 290 3.23 11.74 14.91
C LEU A 290 3.55 13.15 14.43
N SER A 291 2.82 13.64 13.43
CA SER A 291 3.03 14.98 12.88
C SER A 291 1.74 15.61 12.35
N TYR A 292 1.78 16.93 12.19
CA TYR A 292 0.72 17.69 11.53
C TYR A 292 0.57 17.22 10.08
N TRP A 293 -0.67 16.98 9.63
CA TRP A 293 -0.93 16.35 8.33
C TRP A 293 -0.26 17.03 7.13
N ARG A 294 -0.05 18.36 7.19
CA ARG A 294 0.62 19.12 6.12
C ARG A 294 2.11 18.81 5.96
N VAL A 295 2.74 18.26 7.00
CA VAL A 295 4.17 17.86 6.98
C VAL A 295 4.40 16.67 6.06
N ALA A 296 3.36 15.85 5.81
CA ALA A 296 3.43 14.71 4.88
C ALA A 296 4.01 15.09 3.52
N THR A 297 3.62 16.26 3.01
CA THR A 297 4.03 16.75 1.71
C THR A 297 5.55 16.70 1.51
N GLU A 298 6.33 16.98 2.54
CA GLU A 298 7.79 17.15 2.48
C GLU A 298 8.57 16.01 3.16
N GLU A 299 8.03 15.42 4.23
CA GLU A 299 8.76 14.49 5.10
C GLU A 299 8.21 13.05 5.09
N ILE A 300 7.17 12.73 4.29
CA ILE A 300 6.67 11.35 4.20
C ILE A 300 7.80 10.41 3.79
N ASN A 301 7.94 9.30 4.50
CA ASN A 301 8.99 8.32 4.27
C ASN A 301 8.43 6.93 3.94
N TYR A 302 7.23 6.87 3.38
CA TYR A 302 6.70 5.68 2.74
C TYR A 302 6.01 6.06 1.45
N ARG A 303 6.01 5.15 0.47
CA ARG A 303 5.32 5.39 -0.80
C ARG A 303 3.81 5.32 -0.59
N ARG A 304 3.10 6.29 -1.18
CA ARG A 304 1.64 6.42 -1.09
C ARG A 304 0.97 6.11 -2.42
N PHE A 305 -0.35 5.89 -2.38
CA PHE A 305 -1.19 6.02 -3.55
C PHE A 305 -1.48 7.51 -3.82
N PHE A 306 -0.81 8.07 -4.84
CA PHE A 306 -0.79 9.51 -5.12
C PHE A 306 -0.39 10.33 -3.88
N ASP A 307 -1.20 11.30 -3.46
CA ASP A 307 -0.99 12.13 -2.27
C ASP A 307 -1.89 11.75 -1.09
N ILE A 308 -2.49 10.55 -1.12
CA ILE A 308 -3.38 10.07 -0.06
C ILE A 308 -2.55 9.43 1.05
N ASN A 309 -2.39 10.16 2.16
CA ASN A 309 -1.64 9.71 3.34
C ASN A 309 -2.16 8.39 3.91
N GLY A 310 -3.47 8.15 3.85
CA GLY A 310 -4.07 6.96 4.42
C GLY A 310 -3.86 5.67 3.64
N LEU A 311 -3.17 5.70 2.49
CA LEU A 311 -2.96 4.56 1.61
C LEU A 311 -1.45 4.32 1.39
N ALA A 312 -0.86 3.42 2.18
CA ALA A 312 0.54 3.04 2.06
C ALA A 312 0.71 1.95 1.00
N ALA A 313 1.74 2.09 0.17
CA ALA A 313 2.02 1.13 -0.88
C ALA A 313 2.66 -0.15 -0.32
N ILE A 314 2.35 -1.28 -0.97
CA ILE A 314 2.91 -2.59 -0.66
C ILE A 314 3.83 -3.08 -1.76
N ARG A 315 4.79 -3.92 -1.39
CA ARG A 315 5.92 -4.37 -2.20
C ARG A 315 5.61 -5.67 -2.92
N MET A 316 4.84 -5.58 -4.00
CA MET A 316 4.40 -6.75 -4.80
C MET A 316 5.53 -7.48 -5.53
N GLU A 317 6.71 -6.86 -5.63
CA GLU A 317 7.93 -7.51 -6.11
C GLU A 317 8.51 -8.53 -5.12
N ASP A 318 8.10 -8.47 -3.85
CA ASP A 318 8.43 -9.46 -2.84
C ASP A 318 7.47 -10.67 -2.93
N GLN A 319 8.03 -11.86 -3.11
CA GLN A 319 7.26 -13.09 -3.29
C GLN A 319 6.38 -13.42 -2.08
N ALA A 320 6.84 -13.17 -0.85
CA ALA A 320 6.07 -13.47 0.36
C ALA A 320 4.86 -12.54 0.48
N VAL A 321 5.02 -11.27 0.10
CA VAL A 321 3.93 -10.30 0.01
C VAL A 321 2.93 -10.74 -1.05
N TYR A 322 3.40 -11.04 -2.26
CA TYR A 322 2.55 -11.50 -3.35
C TYR A 322 1.72 -12.75 -2.97
N ASP A 323 2.35 -13.78 -2.41
CA ASP A 323 1.69 -15.04 -2.06
C ASP A 323 0.61 -14.84 -0.98
N LEU A 324 0.91 -14.07 0.08
CA LEU A 324 -0.04 -13.84 1.16
C LEU A 324 -1.24 -13.00 0.69
N THR A 325 -0.97 -11.89 0.01
CA THR A 325 -1.98 -10.93 -0.45
C THR A 325 -2.95 -11.52 -1.49
N HIS A 326 -2.52 -12.51 -2.28
CA HIS A 326 -3.34 -13.15 -3.30
C HIS A 326 -4.05 -14.42 -2.81
N THR A 327 -3.89 -14.80 -1.54
CA THR A 327 -4.45 -16.04 -0.98
C THR A 327 -5.95 -16.19 -1.23
N LEU A 328 -6.73 -15.14 -0.94
CA LEU A 328 -8.18 -15.18 -1.15
C LEU A 328 -8.53 -15.22 -2.65
N LEU A 329 -7.90 -14.38 -3.47
CA LEU A 329 -8.12 -14.36 -4.91
C LEU A 329 -7.89 -15.75 -5.53
N PHE A 330 -6.74 -16.37 -5.22
CA PHE A 330 -6.40 -17.69 -5.75
C PHE A 330 -7.32 -18.80 -5.24
N ARG A 331 -7.79 -18.72 -3.99
CA ARG A 331 -8.85 -19.60 -3.49
C ARG A 331 -10.13 -19.45 -4.32
N LEU A 332 -10.57 -18.22 -4.59
CA LEU A 332 -11.78 -17.95 -5.38
C LEU A 332 -11.64 -18.41 -6.85
N ILE A 333 -10.47 -18.27 -7.45
CA ILE A 333 -10.16 -18.79 -8.79
C ILE A 333 -10.23 -20.32 -8.79
N ARG A 334 -9.56 -20.98 -7.83
CA ARG A 334 -9.56 -22.44 -7.70
C ARG A 334 -10.97 -23.01 -7.51
N GLU A 335 -11.81 -22.33 -6.75
CA GLU A 335 -13.20 -22.72 -6.51
C GLU A 335 -14.15 -22.36 -7.67
N GLY A 336 -13.65 -21.74 -8.74
CA GLY A 336 -14.45 -21.29 -9.88
C GLY A 336 -15.47 -20.20 -9.52
N LYS A 337 -15.25 -19.49 -8.41
CA LYS A 337 -16.11 -18.39 -7.93
C LYS A 337 -15.80 -17.06 -8.63
N VAL A 338 -14.57 -16.92 -9.13
CA VAL A 338 -14.10 -15.77 -9.91
C VAL A 338 -13.53 -16.30 -11.23
N THR A 339 -13.95 -15.72 -12.34
CA THR A 339 -13.58 -16.13 -13.71
C THR A 339 -12.71 -15.11 -14.43
N GLY A 340 -12.53 -13.92 -13.83
CA GLY A 340 -11.59 -12.94 -14.30
C GLY A 340 -11.20 -11.94 -13.21
N VAL A 341 -10.19 -11.12 -13.50
CA VAL A 341 -9.73 -10.07 -12.57
C VAL A 341 -9.49 -8.76 -13.32
N ARG A 342 -9.85 -7.64 -12.69
CA ARG A 342 -9.39 -6.31 -13.07
C ARG A 342 -8.35 -5.87 -12.06
N ILE A 343 -7.18 -5.46 -12.53
CA ILE A 343 -6.08 -5.00 -11.68
C ILE A 343 -6.13 -3.47 -11.56
N ASP A 344 -6.33 -2.99 -10.35
CA ASP A 344 -6.29 -1.57 -10.00
C ASP A 344 -4.86 -1.02 -10.10
N HIS A 345 -4.74 0.19 -10.64
CA HIS A 345 -3.52 1.00 -10.61
C HIS A 345 -2.21 0.21 -10.84
N VAL A 346 -2.17 -0.60 -11.92
CA VAL A 346 -1.01 -1.43 -12.25
C VAL A 346 0.27 -0.60 -12.45
N ASP A 347 0.13 0.65 -12.87
CA ASP A 347 1.21 1.62 -13.00
C ASP A 347 1.85 2.02 -11.67
N GLY A 348 1.24 1.71 -10.53
CA GLY A 348 1.84 1.93 -9.21
C GLY A 348 2.85 0.86 -8.79
N LEU A 349 2.83 -0.31 -9.43
CA LEU A 349 3.68 -1.45 -9.06
C LEU A 349 5.15 -1.20 -9.43
N TYR A 350 6.07 -1.79 -8.65
CA TYR A 350 7.50 -1.71 -8.94
C TYR A 350 7.83 -2.37 -10.30
N ASP A 351 7.49 -3.65 -10.45
CA ASP A 351 7.61 -4.42 -11.69
C ASP A 351 6.26 -5.01 -12.13
N PRO A 352 5.43 -4.24 -12.85
CA PRO A 352 4.12 -4.72 -13.30
C PRO A 352 4.21 -5.88 -14.30
N VAL A 353 5.34 -6.04 -15.00
CA VAL A 353 5.51 -7.11 -16.00
C VAL A 353 5.61 -8.45 -15.28
N SER A 354 6.54 -8.53 -14.33
CA SER A 354 6.73 -9.72 -13.50
C SER A 354 5.47 -10.04 -12.69
N TYR A 355 4.81 -9.02 -12.13
CA TYR A 355 3.53 -9.18 -11.43
C TYR A 355 2.46 -9.86 -12.30
N LEU A 356 2.22 -9.35 -13.50
CA LEU A 356 1.17 -9.88 -14.39
C LEU A 356 1.51 -11.28 -14.93
N GLN A 357 2.80 -11.58 -15.17
CA GLN A 357 3.26 -12.92 -15.52
C GLN A 357 3.04 -13.91 -14.38
N ASN A 358 3.38 -13.53 -13.15
CA ASN A 358 3.13 -14.31 -11.95
C ASN A 358 1.62 -14.53 -11.74
N LEU A 359 0.78 -13.52 -12.01
CA LEU A 359 -0.67 -13.63 -11.89
C LEU A 359 -1.24 -14.70 -12.84
N GLN A 360 -0.83 -14.70 -14.10
CA GLN A 360 -1.26 -15.71 -15.07
C GLN A 360 -0.76 -17.11 -14.71
N LYS A 361 0.52 -17.25 -14.33
CA LYS A 361 1.13 -18.51 -13.89
C LYS A 361 0.42 -19.08 -12.66
N SER A 362 0.22 -18.27 -11.62
CA SER A 362 -0.50 -18.70 -10.42
C SER A 362 -1.95 -19.06 -10.74
N SER A 363 -2.63 -18.30 -11.58
CA SER A 363 -4.00 -18.62 -12.01
C SER A 363 -4.07 -19.96 -12.76
N TYR A 364 -3.10 -20.26 -13.64
CA TYR A 364 -2.98 -21.57 -14.28
C TYR A 364 -2.88 -22.69 -13.24
N PHE A 365 -2.02 -22.53 -12.22
CA PHE A 365 -1.85 -23.53 -11.16
C PHE A 365 -3.16 -23.76 -10.40
N GLN A 366 -3.89 -22.70 -10.05
CA GLN A 366 -5.17 -22.83 -9.36
C GLN A 366 -6.22 -23.57 -10.23
N LEU A 367 -6.31 -23.24 -11.51
CA LEU A 367 -7.24 -23.87 -12.45
C LEU A 367 -6.92 -25.36 -12.68
N ARG A 368 -5.62 -25.72 -12.75
CA ARG A 368 -5.18 -27.12 -12.87
C ARG A 368 -5.45 -27.93 -11.60
N GLN A 369 -5.34 -27.31 -10.43
CA GLN A 369 -5.68 -27.95 -9.15
C GLN A 369 -7.18 -28.21 -9.03
N ALA A 370 -8.04 -27.30 -9.49
CA ALA A 370 -9.49 -27.45 -9.47
C ALA A 370 -9.99 -28.69 -10.26
N GLY A 371 -9.31 -29.05 -11.36
CA GLY A 371 -9.65 -30.20 -12.20
C GLY A 371 -9.05 -31.55 -11.76
N SER A 372 -8.35 -31.59 -10.63
CA SER A 372 -7.52 -32.72 -10.21
C SER A 372 -8.06 -33.42 -8.95
N THR A 373 -8.36 -34.72 -9.00
CA THR A 373 -8.75 -35.56 -7.84
C THR A 373 -7.55 -36.05 -6.99
N PHE A 374 -6.44 -35.31 -6.95
CA PHE A 374 -5.19 -35.78 -6.32
C PHE A 374 -5.09 -35.40 -4.83
N PRO A 375 -4.52 -36.26 -3.96
CA PRO A 375 -4.29 -35.96 -2.55
C PRO A 375 -3.34 -34.76 -2.33
N ALA A 376 -3.48 -34.08 -1.19
CA ALA A 376 -2.87 -32.79 -0.87
C ALA A 376 -1.37 -32.83 -0.49
N ASP A 377 -0.68 -33.97 -0.58
CA ASP A 377 0.56 -34.21 0.19
C ASP A 377 1.90 -34.03 -0.57
N ASN A 378 1.88 -33.70 -1.88
CA ASN A 378 3.10 -33.52 -2.69
C ASN A 378 3.21 -32.10 -3.28
N GLY A 379 3.09 -31.07 -2.44
CA GLY A 379 2.93 -29.66 -2.87
C GLY A 379 4.05 -29.11 -3.76
N GLU A 380 5.32 -29.32 -3.43
CA GLU A 380 6.47 -28.74 -4.15
C GLU A 380 6.75 -29.45 -5.48
N GLU A 381 6.90 -30.78 -5.49
CA GLU A 381 7.12 -31.56 -6.71
C GLU A 381 6.00 -31.33 -7.75
N LYS A 382 4.76 -31.17 -7.28
CA LYS A 382 3.61 -30.87 -8.14
C LYS A 382 3.67 -29.45 -8.70
N LYS A 383 4.10 -28.46 -7.91
CA LYS A 383 4.28 -27.08 -8.38
C LYS A 383 5.36 -27.02 -9.46
N GLU A 384 6.48 -27.72 -9.28
CA GLU A 384 7.53 -27.83 -10.29
C GLU A 384 7.06 -28.50 -11.58
N ALA A 385 6.28 -29.58 -11.48
CA ALA A 385 5.72 -30.25 -12.65
C ALA A 385 4.75 -29.36 -13.44
N LEU A 386 3.85 -28.65 -12.74
CA LEU A 386 2.92 -27.69 -13.35
C LEU A 386 3.65 -26.50 -13.97
N GLU A 387 4.74 -26.05 -13.35
CA GLU A 387 5.58 -24.99 -13.88
C GLU A 387 6.25 -25.39 -15.19
N LYS A 388 6.82 -26.60 -15.25
CA LYS A 388 7.39 -27.15 -16.49
C LYS A 388 6.35 -27.25 -17.60
N GLU A 389 5.14 -27.71 -17.27
CA GLU A 389 4.02 -27.77 -18.22
C GLU A 389 3.62 -26.37 -18.72
N TYR A 390 3.49 -25.39 -17.82
CA TYR A 390 3.15 -24.01 -18.19
C TYR A 390 4.20 -23.36 -19.08
N ASN A 391 5.49 -23.56 -18.76
CA ASN A 391 6.59 -23.04 -19.56
C ASN A 391 6.62 -23.67 -20.96
N ALA A 392 6.40 -24.98 -21.06
CA ALA A 392 6.29 -25.66 -22.35
C ALA A 392 5.10 -25.12 -23.19
N LEU A 393 3.97 -24.79 -22.55
CA LEU A 393 2.85 -24.13 -23.24
C LEU A 393 3.24 -22.76 -23.78
N LEU A 394 3.96 -21.94 -23.01
CA LEU A 394 4.43 -20.62 -23.44
C LEU A 394 5.47 -20.70 -24.57
N GLU A 395 6.30 -21.74 -24.60
CA GLU A 395 7.21 -21.99 -25.74
C GLU A 395 6.44 -22.26 -27.03
N THR A 396 5.31 -22.98 -26.95
CA THR A 396 4.45 -23.27 -28.12
C THR A 396 3.52 -22.13 -28.50
N ASP A 397 3.05 -21.35 -27.53
CA ASP A 397 2.08 -20.28 -27.67
C ASP A 397 2.46 -19.14 -26.70
N PRO A 398 3.37 -18.24 -27.09
CA PRO A 398 3.82 -17.14 -26.23
C PRO A 398 2.71 -16.18 -25.82
N CYS A 399 1.57 -16.20 -26.50
CA CYS A 399 0.40 -15.37 -26.20
C CYS A 399 -0.61 -16.07 -25.28
N TYR A 400 -0.34 -17.29 -24.83
CA TYR A 400 -1.24 -18.06 -24.00
C TYR A 400 -1.55 -17.36 -22.67
N LYS A 401 -2.83 -17.16 -22.41
CA LYS A 401 -3.35 -16.54 -21.19
C LYS A 401 -4.42 -17.45 -20.58
N PRO A 402 -4.11 -18.18 -19.50
CA PRO A 402 -5.04 -19.14 -18.88
C PRO A 402 -6.23 -18.47 -18.19
N PHE A 403 -6.11 -17.19 -17.80
CA PHE A 403 -7.11 -16.50 -17.00
C PHE A 403 -7.40 -15.10 -17.52
N TYR A 404 -8.67 -14.69 -17.49
CA TYR A 404 -9.07 -13.37 -17.99
C TYR A 404 -8.62 -12.28 -17.02
N ALA A 405 -7.64 -11.48 -17.44
CA ALA A 405 -7.13 -10.34 -16.68
C ALA A 405 -7.16 -9.08 -17.54
N VAL A 406 -7.68 -7.98 -16.98
CA VAL A 406 -7.59 -6.63 -17.56
C VAL A 406 -6.97 -5.68 -16.56
N VAL A 407 -6.38 -4.60 -17.03
CA VAL A 407 -5.66 -3.63 -16.18
C VAL A 407 -6.30 -2.26 -16.26
N GLU A 408 -6.38 -1.57 -15.13
CA GLU A 408 -6.58 -0.13 -15.17
C GLU A 408 -5.30 0.55 -15.63
N LYS A 409 -5.31 0.99 -16.89
CA LYS A 409 -4.18 1.69 -17.50
C LYS A 409 -4.66 2.82 -18.38
N ILE A 410 -4.11 4.02 -18.15
CA ILE A 410 -4.35 5.18 -19.02
C ILE A 410 -3.29 5.18 -20.13
N LEU A 411 -3.73 5.10 -21.38
CA LEU A 411 -2.87 5.19 -22.55
C LEU A 411 -2.93 6.59 -23.13
N MET A 412 -1.76 7.19 -23.36
CA MET A 412 -1.65 8.45 -24.08
C MET A 412 -1.90 8.25 -25.58
N LYS A 413 -2.14 9.34 -26.31
CA LYS A 413 -2.40 9.27 -27.76
C LYS A 413 -1.22 8.62 -28.49
N GLY A 414 -1.48 7.49 -29.16
CA GLY A 414 -0.45 6.72 -29.88
C GLY A 414 0.40 5.80 -28.99
N GLU A 415 0.14 5.78 -27.68
CA GLU A 415 0.69 4.78 -26.79
C GLU A 415 -0.05 3.45 -27.01
N LEU A 416 0.71 2.35 -26.99
CA LEU A 416 0.15 1.00 -27.04
C LEU A 416 0.40 0.35 -25.69
N LEU A 417 -0.50 -0.55 -25.29
CA LEU A 417 -0.28 -1.39 -24.13
C LEU A 417 1.01 -2.20 -24.35
N PRO A 418 1.88 -2.37 -23.34
CA PRO A 418 3.09 -3.17 -23.49
C PRO A 418 2.79 -4.61 -23.95
N ASP A 419 3.37 -5.04 -25.07
CA ASP A 419 3.12 -6.37 -25.66
C ASP A 419 3.47 -7.53 -24.73
N GLN A 420 4.42 -7.31 -23.81
CA GLN A 420 4.85 -8.28 -22.82
C GLN A 420 3.87 -8.48 -21.65
N TRP A 421 2.81 -7.66 -21.55
CA TRP A 421 1.81 -7.81 -20.50
C TRP A 421 0.81 -8.90 -20.89
N PRO A 422 0.74 -10.01 -20.13
CA PRO A 422 -0.12 -11.13 -20.48
C PRO A 422 -1.58 -10.89 -20.02
N VAL A 423 -2.18 -9.81 -20.53
CA VAL A 423 -3.54 -9.34 -20.19
C VAL A 423 -4.39 -9.20 -21.45
N PHE A 424 -5.71 -9.13 -21.29
CA PHE A 424 -6.67 -9.04 -22.39
C PHE A 424 -6.94 -7.59 -22.83
N GLY A 425 -6.49 -6.60 -22.07
CA GLY A 425 -6.62 -5.19 -22.43
C GLY A 425 -6.65 -4.28 -21.22
N THR A 426 -7.07 -3.03 -21.47
CA THR A 426 -7.33 -2.02 -20.44
C THR A 426 -8.78 -2.10 -19.96
N THR A 427 -9.16 -1.23 -19.02
CA THR A 427 -10.56 -0.97 -18.64
C THR A 427 -11.33 -0.10 -19.66
N GLY A 428 -10.71 0.30 -20.78
CA GLY A 428 -11.40 0.92 -21.93
C GLY A 428 -11.41 2.45 -21.98
N TYR A 429 -10.58 3.16 -21.22
CA TYR A 429 -10.48 4.64 -21.30
C TYR A 429 -10.04 5.13 -22.69
N ASP A 430 -9.21 4.36 -23.38
CA ASP A 430 -8.78 4.60 -24.76
C ASP A 430 -9.94 4.50 -25.76
N PHE A 431 -10.81 3.50 -25.59
CA PHE A 431 -12.06 3.39 -26.34
C PHE A 431 -13.00 4.57 -26.04
N LEU A 432 -13.20 4.90 -24.75
CA LEU A 432 -14.05 6.01 -24.32
C LEU A 432 -13.63 7.33 -24.98
N ASN A 433 -12.33 7.64 -24.98
CA ASN A 433 -11.80 8.86 -25.59
C ASN A 433 -12.01 8.87 -27.12
N SER A 434 -11.80 7.73 -27.78
CA SER A 434 -12.01 7.59 -29.23
C SER A 434 -13.49 7.72 -29.62
N LEU A 435 -14.38 7.10 -28.85
CA LEU A 435 -15.83 7.18 -29.04
C LEU A 435 -16.34 8.62 -28.85
N ASN A 436 -15.90 9.28 -27.77
CA ASN A 436 -16.24 10.68 -27.53
C ASN A 436 -15.81 11.59 -28.68
N GLY A 437 -14.64 11.30 -29.29
CA GLY A 437 -14.14 12.04 -30.44
C GLY A 437 -15.08 12.05 -31.66
N ILE A 438 -15.90 11.01 -31.86
CA ILE A 438 -16.89 10.95 -32.96
C ILE A 438 -17.97 12.04 -32.80
N PHE A 439 -18.28 12.43 -31.57
CA PHE A 439 -19.30 13.44 -31.28
C PHE A 439 -18.74 14.88 -31.27
N VAL A 440 -17.45 15.06 -31.57
CA VAL A 440 -16.80 16.38 -31.59
C VAL A 440 -16.74 16.92 -33.02
N ALA A 441 -17.38 18.08 -33.26
CA ALA A 441 -17.34 18.82 -34.52
C ALA A 441 -15.97 19.49 -34.75
N THR A 442 -14.97 18.70 -35.14
CA THR A 442 -13.56 19.14 -35.27
C THR A 442 -13.36 20.29 -36.27
N GLU A 443 -14.24 20.45 -37.26
CA GLU A 443 -14.22 21.56 -38.22
C GLU A 443 -14.51 22.93 -37.56
N LYS A 444 -15.09 22.93 -36.35
CA LYS A 444 -15.37 24.14 -35.56
C LYS A 444 -14.28 24.48 -34.54
N ALA A 445 -13.20 23.69 -34.43
CA ALA A 445 -12.15 23.86 -33.42
C ALA A 445 -11.66 25.31 -33.32
N LYS A 446 -11.24 25.91 -34.45
CA LYS A 446 -10.75 27.30 -34.49
C LYS A 446 -11.77 28.35 -33.99
N GLN A 447 -13.07 28.09 -34.15
CA GLN A 447 -14.11 29.00 -33.66
C GLN A 447 -14.26 28.87 -32.14
N MET A 448 -14.21 27.63 -31.64
CA MET A 448 -14.26 27.35 -30.21
C MET A 448 -13.03 27.92 -29.50
N ASP A 449 -11.83 27.74 -30.04
CA ASP A 449 -10.58 28.29 -29.48
C ASP A 449 -10.69 29.82 -29.36
N ARG A 450 -11.12 30.52 -30.41
CA ARG A 450 -11.32 31.99 -30.36
C ARG A 450 -12.38 32.43 -29.33
N LEU A 451 -13.40 31.62 -29.09
CA LEU A 451 -14.42 31.92 -28.07
C LEU A 451 -13.83 31.73 -26.67
N TYR A 452 -13.16 30.61 -26.46
CA TYR A 452 -12.49 30.26 -25.21
C TYR A 452 -11.39 31.28 -24.84
N ASP A 453 -10.51 31.62 -25.78
CA ASP A 453 -9.43 32.58 -25.59
C ASP A 453 -9.95 33.97 -25.23
N ARG A 454 -11.03 34.43 -25.87
CA ARG A 454 -11.67 35.71 -25.52
C ARG A 454 -12.30 35.70 -24.13
N PHE A 455 -12.85 34.56 -23.71
CA PHE A 455 -13.50 34.41 -22.41
C PHE A 455 -12.48 34.33 -21.28
N VAL A 456 -11.52 33.41 -21.38
CA VAL A 456 -10.51 33.15 -20.34
C VAL A 456 -9.40 34.20 -20.34
N LYS A 457 -9.14 34.84 -21.49
CA LYS A 457 -8.05 35.82 -21.69
C LYS A 457 -6.68 35.25 -21.32
N TRP A 458 -6.50 33.95 -21.50
CA TRP A 458 -5.24 33.26 -21.30
C TRP A 458 -4.58 33.00 -22.66
N GLY A 459 -3.32 33.39 -22.82
CA GLY A 459 -2.57 33.26 -24.08
C GLY A 459 -1.47 32.20 -24.04
N GLY A 460 -1.52 31.27 -23.09
CA GLY A 460 -0.55 30.17 -22.98
C GLY A 460 -0.93 28.98 -23.86
N ASP A 461 0.04 28.09 -24.09
CA ASP A 461 -0.17 26.83 -24.81
C ASP A 461 -0.47 25.69 -23.82
N PHE A 462 -1.33 24.75 -24.19
CA PHE A 462 -1.75 23.65 -23.31
C PHE A 462 -0.58 22.74 -22.87
N PRO A 463 0.36 22.34 -23.74
CA PRO A 463 1.56 21.59 -23.33
C PRO A 463 2.43 22.32 -22.31
N ASP A 464 2.53 23.65 -22.36
CA ASP A 464 3.25 24.43 -21.37
C ASP A 464 2.48 24.45 -20.04
N LEU A 465 1.15 24.57 -20.09
CA LEU A 465 0.32 24.42 -18.90
C LEU A 465 0.52 23.05 -18.26
N VAL A 466 0.49 21.95 -19.03
CA VAL A 466 0.72 20.60 -18.52
C VAL A 466 2.09 20.48 -17.85
N TYR A 467 3.14 20.98 -18.49
CA TYR A 467 4.50 20.97 -17.95
C TYR A 467 4.59 21.75 -16.62
N GLU A 468 4.04 22.97 -16.55
CA GLU A 468 4.03 23.77 -15.32
C GLU A 468 3.19 23.12 -14.21
N LYS A 469 2.07 22.49 -14.56
CA LYS A 469 1.21 21.82 -13.57
C LYS A 469 1.80 20.51 -13.06
N LYS A 470 2.50 19.73 -13.89
CA LYS A 470 3.28 18.57 -13.42
C LYS A 470 4.32 19.01 -12.38
N LYS A 471 5.03 20.10 -12.65
CA LYS A 471 6.00 20.68 -11.69
C LYS A 471 5.33 21.15 -10.40
N LEU A 472 4.20 21.85 -10.51
CA LEU A 472 3.44 22.29 -9.35
C LEU A 472 3.03 21.12 -8.46
N VAL A 473 2.53 20.02 -9.03
CA VAL A 473 2.16 18.81 -8.27
C VAL A 473 3.38 18.19 -7.57
N MET A 474 4.52 18.08 -8.25
CA MET A 474 5.77 17.61 -7.63
C MET A 474 6.31 18.54 -6.53
N GLN A 475 5.94 19.82 -6.55
CA GLN A 475 6.34 20.79 -5.53
C GLN A 475 5.37 20.82 -4.32
N VAL A 476 4.08 20.58 -4.55
CA VAL A 476 3.02 20.85 -3.55
C VAL A 476 2.37 19.58 -2.99
N SER A 477 2.34 18.47 -3.74
CA SER A 477 1.70 17.23 -3.30
C SER A 477 2.70 16.06 -3.16
N LEU A 478 3.71 16.02 -4.03
CA LEU A 478 4.67 14.91 -4.14
C LEU A 478 6.11 15.33 -3.82
N SER A 479 6.29 16.28 -2.91
CA SER A 479 7.63 16.84 -2.65
C SER A 479 8.51 15.89 -1.84
N GLY A 480 7.92 15.05 -0.98
CA GLY A 480 8.60 13.98 -0.25
C GLY A 480 9.14 12.91 -1.20
N GLU A 481 8.31 12.44 -2.14
CA GLU A 481 8.72 11.47 -3.17
C GLU A 481 9.81 12.06 -4.08
N ARG A 482 9.70 13.35 -4.46
CA ARG A 482 10.75 14.06 -5.19
C ARG A 482 12.05 14.13 -4.39
N ASN A 483 11.99 14.44 -3.10
CA ASN A 483 13.17 14.54 -2.23
C ASN A 483 13.84 13.17 -2.06
N MET A 484 13.05 12.10 -1.93
CA MET A 484 13.55 10.72 -1.87
C MET A 484 14.28 10.34 -3.16
N LEU A 485 13.68 10.59 -4.34
CA LEU A 485 14.35 10.33 -5.63
C LEU A 485 15.64 11.16 -5.77
N ALA A 486 15.62 12.42 -5.35
CA ALA A 486 16.82 13.27 -5.38
C ALA A 486 17.93 12.73 -4.45
N HIS A 487 17.56 12.22 -3.27
CA HIS A 487 18.49 11.61 -2.34
C HIS A 487 19.10 10.32 -2.90
N GLN A 488 18.30 9.47 -3.54
CA GLN A 488 18.80 8.28 -4.23
C GLN A 488 19.77 8.65 -5.36
N LEU A 489 19.43 9.65 -6.20
CA LEU A 489 20.33 10.16 -7.23
C LEU A 489 21.64 10.69 -6.63
N ASN A 490 21.58 11.37 -5.48
CA ASN A 490 22.75 11.88 -4.79
C ASN A 490 23.64 10.73 -4.31
N ASN A 491 23.05 9.69 -3.72
CA ASN A 491 23.79 8.51 -3.27
C ASN A 491 24.50 7.78 -4.42
N ILE A 492 23.91 7.76 -5.61
CA ILE A 492 24.55 7.23 -6.82
C ILE A 492 25.67 8.17 -7.29
N ALA A 493 25.41 9.47 -7.32
CA ALA A 493 26.39 10.46 -7.77
C ALA A 493 27.66 10.48 -6.90
N GLU A 494 27.52 10.33 -5.58
CA GLU A 494 28.65 10.27 -4.63
C GLU A 494 29.59 9.08 -4.88
N GLN A 495 29.13 8.03 -5.58
CA GLN A 495 29.94 6.84 -5.87
C GLN A 495 30.94 7.05 -7.03
N ASP A 496 30.78 8.10 -7.84
CA ASP A 496 31.66 8.39 -8.98
C ASP A 496 32.35 9.76 -8.86
N ARG A 497 33.67 9.78 -9.13
CA ARG A 497 34.50 10.98 -9.04
C ARG A 497 34.08 12.11 -9.97
N LEU A 498 33.41 11.81 -11.08
CA LEU A 498 32.94 12.74 -12.10
C LEU A 498 31.56 13.33 -11.78
N THR A 499 30.79 12.69 -10.90
CA THR A 499 29.40 13.09 -10.62
C THR A 499 29.18 13.53 -9.16
N ARG A 500 30.08 13.21 -8.22
CA ARG A 500 30.01 13.61 -6.80
C ARG A 500 29.89 15.11 -6.51
N ASP A 501 30.26 15.98 -7.45
CA ASP A 501 30.10 17.44 -7.28
C ASP A 501 28.67 17.92 -7.64
N PHE A 502 27.78 17.02 -8.09
CA PHE A 502 26.38 17.36 -8.33
C PHE A 502 25.64 17.54 -7.01
N THR A 503 25.17 18.76 -6.76
CA THR A 503 24.42 19.05 -5.54
C THR A 503 23.05 18.37 -5.54
N LEU A 504 22.56 18.00 -4.35
CA LEU A 504 21.20 17.51 -4.14
C LEU A 504 20.13 18.43 -4.76
N ASN A 505 20.31 19.75 -4.70
CA ASN A 505 19.38 20.72 -5.30
C ASN A 505 19.39 20.64 -6.84
N SER A 506 20.55 20.53 -7.47
CA SER A 506 20.63 20.34 -8.93
C SER A 506 19.99 19.03 -9.37
N LEU A 507 20.18 17.94 -8.62
CA LEU A 507 19.57 16.65 -8.90
C LEU A 507 18.04 16.68 -8.73
N ALA A 508 17.55 17.25 -7.63
CA ALA A 508 16.12 17.43 -7.37
C ALA A 508 15.41 18.27 -8.46
N ARG A 509 16.06 19.34 -8.91
CA ARG A 509 15.56 20.14 -10.04
C ARG A 509 15.58 19.33 -11.32
N ALA A 510 16.72 18.73 -11.69
CA ALA A 510 16.86 17.98 -12.93
C ALA A 510 15.83 16.85 -13.04
N ILE A 511 15.64 16.03 -12.00
CA ILE A 511 14.67 14.93 -12.04
C ILE A 511 13.23 15.45 -12.17
N SER A 512 12.88 16.55 -11.49
CA SER A 512 11.55 17.18 -11.64
C SER A 512 11.31 17.68 -13.06
N GLU A 513 12.33 18.30 -13.67
CA GLU A 513 12.27 18.80 -15.03
C GLU A 513 12.11 17.66 -16.06
N VAL A 514 12.80 16.54 -15.84
CA VAL A 514 12.69 15.32 -16.66
C VAL A 514 11.29 14.69 -16.52
N ILE A 515 10.80 14.48 -15.28
CA ILE A 515 9.45 13.94 -15.01
C ILE A 515 8.37 14.80 -15.69
N ALA A 516 8.48 16.12 -15.60
CA ALA A 516 7.52 17.05 -16.22
C ALA A 516 7.50 16.94 -17.76
N CYS A 517 8.58 16.46 -18.37
CA CYS A 517 8.72 16.30 -19.81
C CYS A 517 8.29 14.92 -20.34
N PHE A 518 8.01 13.93 -19.48
CA PHE A 518 7.58 12.60 -19.95
C PHE A 518 6.27 12.67 -20.77
N PRO A 519 6.24 12.01 -21.95
CA PRO A 519 5.08 11.98 -22.82
C PRO A 519 4.05 10.89 -22.45
N VAL A 520 4.42 9.98 -21.54
CA VAL A 520 3.62 8.85 -21.07
C VAL A 520 3.45 8.92 -19.55
N TYR A 521 2.58 8.07 -18.99
CA TYR A 521 2.41 7.95 -17.54
C TYR A 521 3.68 7.46 -16.83
N ARG A 522 4.31 6.41 -17.37
CA ARG A 522 5.60 5.88 -16.92
C ARG A 522 6.25 5.02 -18.00
N THR A 523 7.52 4.70 -17.80
CA THR A 523 8.24 3.63 -18.52
C THR A 523 8.22 2.33 -17.72
N TYR A 524 8.64 1.23 -18.35
CA TYR A 524 8.67 -0.12 -17.73
C TYR A 524 10.05 -0.75 -17.85
N ALA A 525 11.09 0.08 -17.66
CA ALA A 525 12.45 -0.41 -17.45
C ALA A 525 12.50 -1.22 -16.15
N ASN A 526 13.14 -2.38 -16.18
CA ASN A 526 13.49 -3.14 -14.99
C ASN A 526 14.96 -3.59 -15.06
N SER A 527 15.48 -4.19 -13.99
CA SER A 527 16.89 -4.61 -13.90
C SER A 527 17.31 -5.64 -14.95
N ALA A 528 16.35 -6.35 -15.56
CA ALA A 528 16.59 -7.39 -16.55
C ALA A 528 16.56 -6.87 -18.00
N SER A 529 15.76 -5.84 -18.29
CA SER A 529 15.61 -5.32 -19.64
C SER A 529 15.02 -3.91 -19.68
N VAL A 530 15.45 -3.13 -20.68
CA VAL A 530 14.83 -1.84 -21.04
C VAL A 530 14.41 -1.91 -22.50
N ARG A 531 13.15 -1.58 -22.77
CA ARG A 531 12.63 -1.60 -24.15
C ARG A 531 13.12 -0.38 -24.91
N ASP A 532 13.44 -0.54 -26.20
CA ASP A 532 13.84 0.57 -27.07
C ASP A 532 12.87 1.75 -27.02
N LYS A 533 11.56 1.47 -26.93
CA LYS A 533 10.52 2.50 -26.82
C LYS A 533 10.60 3.28 -25.50
N ASP A 534 10.94 2.61 -24.40
CA ASP A 534 11.13 3.25 -23.10
C ASP A 534 12.40 4.11 -23.08
N VAL A 535 13.49 3.62 -23.68
CA VAL A 535 14.72 4.41 -23.91
C VAL A 535 14.39 5.68 -24.70
N GLN A 536 13.65 5.56 -25.81
CA GLN A 536 13.24 6.72 -26.61
C GLN A 536 12.41 7.74 -25.81
N TYR A 537 11.52 7.28 -24.92
CA TYR A 537 10.77 8.18 -24.06
C TYR A 537 11.67 8.90 -23.05
N ILE A 538 12.61 8.19 -22.42
CA ILE A 538 13.58 8.75 -21.47
C ILE A 538 14.45 9.79 -22.19
N GLU A 539 15.07 9.44 -23.31
CA GLU A 539 15.92 10.34 -24.08
C GLU A 539 15.17 11.59 -24.54
N ALA A 540 13.94 11.44 -25.04
CA ALA A 540 13.11 12.57 -25.46
C ALA A 540 12.74 13.50 -24.28
N ALA A 541 12.39 12.92 -23.12
CA ALA A 541 12.07 13.67 -21.91
C ALA A 541 13.29 14.45 -21.40
N VAL A 542 14.45 13.79 -21.31
CA VAL A 542 15.71 14.43 -20.89
C VAL A 542 16.13 15.53 -21.85
N TYR A 543 16.09 15.27 -23.16
CA TYR A 543 16.44 16.28 -24.16
C TYR A 543 15.55 17.53 -24.06
N LYS A 544 14.23 17.33 -23.88
CA LYS A 544 13.28 18.44 -23.70
C LYS A 544 13.53 19.20 -22.39
N ALA A 545 13.80 18.49 -21.29
CA ALA A 545 14.12 19.08 -20.00
C ALA A 545 15.39 19.93 -20.07
N LYS A 546 16.46 19.39 -20.67
CA LYS A 546 17.74 20.08 -20.89
C LYS A 546 17.56 21.36 -21.72
N ARG A 547 16.75 21.31 -22.79
CA ARG A 547 16.46 22.49 -23.61
C ARG A 547 15.64 23.57 -22.90
N ARG A 548 14.71 23.18 -22.02
CA ARG A 548 13.89 24.12 -21.25
C ARG A 548 14.67 24.81 -20.13
N ASN A 549 15.76 24.21 -19.67
CA ASN A 549 16.49 24.65 -18.47
C ASN A 549 17.97 24.94 -18.76
N PRO A 550 18.31 25.94 -19.60
CA PRO A 550 19.70 26.22 -20.00
C PRO A 550 20.58 26.73 -18.84
N ALA A 551 19.99 27.12 -17.70
CA ALA A 551 20.71 27.57 -16.52
C ALA A 551 21.26 26.41 -15.66
N ILE A 552 20.79 25.18 -15.86
CA ILE A 552 21.30 23.98 -15.16
C ILE A 552 22.35 23.33 -16.07
N SER A 553 23.46 22.86 -15.50
CA SER A 553 24.49 22.18 -16.27
C SER A 553 23.91 20.98 -17.03
N GLY A 554 24.20 20.92 -18.33
CA GLY A 554 23.77 19.82 -19.18
C GLY A 554 24.21 18.44 -18.69
N SER A 555 25.36 18.36 -18.01
CA SER A 555 25.91 17.12 -17.46
C SER A 555 25.03 16.49 -16.38
N VAL A 556 24.24 17.28 -15.65
CA VAL A 556 23.32 16.76 -14.62
C VAL A 556 22.15 16.02 -15.30
N PHE A 557 21.65 16.55 -16.42
CA PHE A 557 20.62 15.88 -17.22
C PHE A 557 21.15 14.61 -17.89
N ASP A 558 22.39 14.66 -18.39
CA ASP A 558 23.03 13.49 -19.00
C ASP A 558 23.25 12.39 -17.95
N PHE A 559 23.62 12.74 -16.72
CA PHE A 559 23.69 11.79 -15.60
C PHE A 559 22.32 11.20 -15.25
N VAL A 560 21.26 12.02 -15.16
CA VAL A 560 19.91 11.51 -14.91
C VAL A 560 19.47 10.55 -16.01
N ARG A 561 19.79 10.83 -17.29
CA ARG A 561 19.55 9.88 -18.39
C ARG A 561 20.28 8.57 -18.20
N ASP A 562 21.54 8.61 -17.78
CA ASP A 562 22.36 7.39 -17.68
C ASP A 562 21.96 6.51 -16.47
N VAL A 563 21.34 7.10 -15.45
CA VAL A 563 20.76 6.38 -14.30
C VAL A 563 19.41 5.75 -14.64
N LEU A 564 18.57 6.44 -15.43
CA LEU A 564 17.23 5.99 -15.84
C LEU A 564 17.31 4.95 -16.96
#